data_AF-A0A3S5A3D9-F1
#
_entry.id   AF-A0A3S5A3D9-F1
#
_cell.length_a   1.000
_cell.length_b   1.000
_cell.length_c   1.000
_cell.angle_alpha   90.00
_cell.angle_beta   90.00
_cell.angle_gamma   90.00
#
_symmetry.space_group_name_H-M   'P 1'
#
loop_
_entity.id
_entity.type
_entity.pdbx_description
1 polymer ?
#
loop_
_entity_poly.entity_id
_entity_poly.type
_entity_poly.pdbx_seq_one_letter_code
_entity_poly.pdbx_strand_id
1 'polypeptide(L)'
;MRIPVGNVPQIWGQSLYILSGLLDNHLLLPGEIDPLGKRMVAEPKPDLSVQVVVVAEDESIKQRLYEYGLDVETFNEIYQVSGIRIFPAKVLNHLYKHLAFGLA
;
A
#
# COMPACT_ATOMS: atom_id res chain seq x y z
N MET A 1 21.28 40.23 -14.52
CA MET A 1 20.18 40.49 -13.56
C MET A 1 18.91 39.90 -14.16
N ARG A 2 18.15 39.05 -13.45
CA ARG A 2 16.84 38.61 -13.94
C ARG A 2 15.85 39.75 -13.74
N ILE A 3 15.17 40.16 -14.81
CA ILE A 3 14.10 41.16 -14.75
C ILE A 3 12.79 40.37 -14.57
N PRO A 4 12.03 40.59 -13.48
CA PRO A 4 10.76 39.91 -13.30
C PRO A 4 9.79 40.35 -14.41
N VAL A 5 9.26 39.39 -15.15
CA VAL A 5 8.28 39.62 -16.23
C VAL A 5 6.98 38.93 -15.80
N GLY A 6 5.87 39.67 -15.72
CA GLY A 6 4.57 39.14 -15.35
C GLY A 6 3.78 40.04 -14.40
N ASN A 7 2.49 39.74 -14.23
CA ASN A 7 1.62 40.51 -13.36
C ASN A 7 1.89 40.16 -11.90
N VAL A 8 2.04 41.19 -11.07
CA VAL A 8 2.10 41.08 -9.61
C VAL A 8 0.72 41.36 -9.01
N PRO A 9 0.29 40.62 -7.97
CA PRO A 9 0.95 39.44 -7.40
C PRO A 9 0.79 38.20 -8.29
N GLN A 10 1.83 37.36 -8.36
CA GLN A 10 1.76 36.08 -9.07
C GLN A 10 1.00 35.06 -8.20
N ILE A 11 -0.32 35.02 -8.36
CA ILE A 11 -1.24 34.28 -7.50
C ILE A 11 -0.84 32.81 -7.36
N TRP A 12 -0.47 32.15 -8.46
CA TRP A 12 -0.10 30.74 -8.45
C TRP A 12 1.10 30.41 -7.57
N GLY A 13 2.17 31.22 -7.60
CA GLY A 13 3.34 31.00 -6.77
C GLY A 13 3.10 31.38 -5.31
N GLN A 14 2.25 32.36 -5.04
CA GLN A 14 1.79 32.63 -3.68
C GLN A 14 0.98 31.45 -3.11
N SER A 15 0.06 30.89 -3.90
CA SER A 15 -0.69 29.69 -3.52
C SER A 15 0.24 28.49 -3.29
N LEU A 16 1.22 28.26 -4.17
CA LEU A 16 2.21 27.19 -4.05
C LEU A 16 3.11 27.36 -2.82
N TYR A 17 3.53 28.59 -2.51
CA TYR A 17 4.32 28.89 -1.32
C TYR A 17 3.56 28.55 -0.03
N ILE A 18 2.30 28.98 0.06
CA ILE A 18 1.44 28.66 1.21
C ILE A 18 1.24 27.15 1.33
N LEU A 19 0.88 26.48 0.23
CA LEU A 19 0.67 25.03 0.21
C LEU A 19 1.93 24.26 0.63
N SER A 20 3.10 24.68 0.16
CA SER A 20 4.39 24.09 0.56
C SER A 20 4.64 24.27 2.05
N GLY A 21 4.33 25.43 2.63
CA GLY A 21 4.44 25.67 4.06
C GLY A 21 3.49 24.79 4.88
N LEU A 22 2.27 24.59 4.41
CA LEU A 22 1.30 23.70 5.07
C LEU A 22 1.76 22.24 5.06
N LEU A 23 2.34 21.78 3.95
CA LEU A 23 2.93 20.44 3.83
C LEU A 23 4.15 20.27 4.74
N ASP A 24 5.07 21.24 4.75
CA ASP A 24 6.31 21.21 5.54
C ASP A 24 6.04 21.24 7.06
N ASN A 25 5.02 21.98 7.48
CA ASN A 25 4.59 22.04 8.88
C ASN A 25 3.60 20.94 9.28
N HIS A 26 3.35 19.96 8.41
CA HIS A 26 2.39 18.86 8.63
C HIS A 26 0.95 19.31 8.98
N LEU A 27 0.56 20.50 8.56
CA LEU A 27 -0.81 21.02 8.70
C LEU A 27 -1.72 20.54 7.56
N LEU A 28 -1.12 19.99 6.50
CA LEU A 28 -1.79 19.40 5.35
C LEU A 28 -0.97 18.18 4.90
N LEU A 29 -1.59 17.01 4.83
CA LEU A 29 -0.94 15.78 4.37
C LEU A 29 -1.02 15.67 2.83
N PRO A 30 -0.03 15.05 2.16
CA PRO A 30 -0.09 14.83 0.71
C PRO A 30 -1.33 14.05 0.25
N GLY A 31 -1.88 13.19 1.12
CA GLY A 31 -3.12 12.45 0.87
C GLY A 31 -4.38 13.32 0.87
N GLU A 32 -4.37 14.46 1.56
CA GLU A 32 -5.50 15.40 1.57
C GLU A 32 -5.54 16.23 0.29
N ILE A 33 -4.38 16.48 -0.34
CA ILE A 33 -4.26 17.16 -1.64
C ILE A 33 -4.61 16.22 -2.79
N ASP A 34 -4.14 14.99 -2.72
CA ASP A 34 -4.36 13.95 -3.73
C ASP A 34 -5.01 12.72 -3.06
N PRO A 35 -6.33 12.79 -2.81
CA PRO A 35 -7.07 11.72 -2.12
C PRO A 35 -7.19 10.46 -2.95
N LEU A 36 -7.01 10.57 -4.27
CA LEU A 36 -7.05 9.44 -5.20
C LEU A 36 -5.68 8.80 -5.40
N GLY A 37 -4.61 9.34 -4.79
CA GLY A 37 -3.27 8.80 -4.90
C GLY A 37 -2.71 8.79 -6.33
N LYS A 38 -3.17 9.71 -7.20
CA LYS A 38 -2.74 9.77 -8.61
C LYS A 38 -1.24 9.97 -8.75
N ARG A 39 -0.57 10.59 -7.77
CA ARG A 39 0.89 10.70 -7.72
C ARG A 39 1.60 9.34 -7.72
N MET A 40 0.92 8.29 -7.24
CA MET A 40 1.44 6.92 -7.19
C MET A 40 1.16 6.14 -8.48
N VAL A 41 0.41 6.71 -9.43
CA VAL A 41 -0.02 6.07 -10.68
C VAL A 41 0.87 6.50 -11.87
N ALA A 42 1.96 7.23 -11.61
CA ALA A 42 2.92 7.62 -12.65
C ALA A 42 3.63 6.43 -13.28
N GLU A 43 3.69 5.29 -12.58
CA GLU A 43 4.25 4.05 -13.09
C GLU A 43 3.16 3.20 -13.77
N PRO A 44 3.42 2.65 -14.98
CA PRO A 44 2.50 1.70 -15.60
C PRO A 44 2.25 0.55 -14.62
N LYS A 45 0.97 0.24 -14.36
CA LYS A 45 0.64 -0.91 -13.53
C LYS A 45 1.25 -2.15 -14.18
N PRO A 46 2.01 -2.98 -13.44
CA PRO A 46 2.49 -4.24 -13.97
C PRO A 46 1.28 -5.09 -14.40
N ASP A 47 1.50 -5.93 -15.41
CA ASP A 47 0.45 -6.79 -15.95
C ASP A 47 -0.11 -7.67 -14.82
N LEU A 48 -1.40 -7.51 -14.53
CA LEU A 48 -2.00 -8.08 -13.32
C LEU A 48 -2.44 -9.52 -13.59
N SER A 49 -1.60 -10.49 -13.24
CA SER A 49 -2.03 -11.90 -13.15
C SER A 49 -2.65 -12.17 -11.78
N VAL A 50 -3.91 -12.59 -11.74
CA VAL A 50 -4.54 -13.10 -10.51
C VAL A 50 -4.14 -14.56 -10.33
N GLN A 51 -3.46 -14.87 -9.24
CA GLN A 51 -3.14 -16.23 -8.82
C GLN A 51 -3.94 -16.59 -7.58
N VAL A 52 -4.44 -17.82 -7.54
CA VAL A 52 -5.18 -18.37 -6.40
C VAL A 52 -4.42 -19.61 -5.94
N VAL A 53 -4.17 -19.68 -4.63
CA VAL A 53 -3.52 -20.83 -3.99
C VAL A 53 -4.42 -21.35 -2.87
N VAL A 54 -4.45 -22.67 -2.71
CA VAL A 54 -5.12 -23.33 -1.58
C VAL A 54 -4.04 -23.70 -0.58
N VAL A 55 -4.27 -23.36 0.69
CA VAL A 55 -3.34 -23.60 1.80
C VAL A 55 -4.05 -24.45 2.84
N ALA A 56 -3.37 -25.47 3.34
CA ALA A 56 -3.90 -26.33 4.39
C ALA A 56 -3.78 -25.65 5.77
N GLU A 57 -4.83 -25.76 6.58
CA GLU A 57 -4.79 -25.25 7.95
C GLU A 57 -3.84 -26.05 8.84
N ASP A 58 -3.83 -27.36 8.66
CA ASP A 58 -2.99 -28.30 9.39
C ASP A 58 -2.68 -29.55 8.54
N GLU A 59 -1.86 -30.44 9.10
CA GLU A 59 -1.45 -31.69 8.46
C GLU A 59 -2.62 -32.64 8.17
N SER A 60 -3.69 -32.61 8.97
CA SER A 60 -4.85 -33.47 8.74
C SER A 60 -5.62 -33.06 7.49
N ILE A 61 -5.78 -31.74 7.29
CA ILE A 61 -6.41 -31.15 6.11
C ILE A 61 -5.50 -31.36 4.89
N LYS A 62 -4.18 -31.17 5.04
CA LYS A 62 -3.20 -31.43 3.98
C LYS A 62 -3.30 -32.86 3.46
N GLN A 63 -3.26 -33.85 4.37
CA GLN A 63 -3.37 -35.26 4.00
C GLN A 63 -4.69 -35.57 3.30
N ARG A 64 -5.79 -35.00 3.80
CA ARG A 64 -7.11 -35.19 3.19
C ARG A 64 -7.20 -34.57 1.80
N LEU A 65 -6.58 -33.40 1.57
CA LEU A 65 -6.53 -32.77 0.25
C LEU A 65 -5.62 -33.54 -0.72
N TYR A 66 -4.54 -34.12 -0.21
CA TYR A 66 -3.66 -34.99 -0.99
C TYR A 66 -4.37 -36.24 -1.52
N GLU A 67 -5.31 -36.81 -0.75
CA GLU A 67 -6.16 -37.92 -1.22
C GLU A 67 -7.04 -37.53 -2.43
N TYR A 68 -7.35 -36.24 -2.59
CA TYR A 68 -8.04 -35.70 -3.76
C TYR A 68 -7.08 -35.21 -4.86
N GLY A 69 -5.77 -35.47 -4.73
CA GLY A 69 -4.76 -35.06 -5.71
C GLY A 69 -4.36 -33.58 -5.63
N LEU A 70 -4.67 -32.91 -4.52
CA LEU A 70 -4.26 -31.52 -4.29
C LEU A 70 -3.00 -31.50 -3.43
N ASP A 71 -1.89 -31.07 -4.03
CA ASP A 71 -0.66 -30.79 -3.30
C ASP A 71 -0.73 -29.37 -2.72
N VAL A 72 -0.69 -29.28 -1.39
CA VAL A 72 -0.87 -28.04 -0.64
C VAL A 72 0.11 -27.98 0.53
N GLU A 73 0.50 -26.77 0.91
CA GLU A 73 1.38 -26.52 2.04
C GLU A 73 0.57 -26.03 3.26
N THR A 74 1.10 -26.25 4.46
CA THR A 74 0.59 -25.62 5.68
C THR A 74 1.16 -24.22 5.86
N PHE A 75 0.54 -23.42 6.73
CA PHE A 75 1.04 -22.07 7.05
C PHE A 75 2.50 -22.06 7.53
N ASN A 76 2.91 -23.10 8.27
CA ASN A 76 4.26 -23.19 8.80
C ASN A 76 5.28 -23.54 7.71
N GLU A 77 4.93 -24.44 6.79
CA GLU A 77 5.78 -24.79 5.64
C GLU A 77 6.02 -23.58 4.74
N ILE A 78 4.96 -22.84 4.39
CA ILE A 78 5.06 -21.61 3.60
C ILE A 78 5.99 -20.61 4.28
N TYR A 79 5.85 -20.42 5.60
CA TYR A 79 6.71 -19.52 6.35
C TYR A 79 8.17 -19.95 6.32
N GLN A 80 8.46 -21.25 6.43
CA GLN A 80 9.83 -21.77 6.38
C GLN A 80 10.48 -21.58 5.01
N VAL A 81 9.73 -21.74 3.92
CA VAL A 81 10.25 -21.64 2.54
C VAL A 81 10.39 -20.19 2.09
N SER A 82 9.38 -19.35 2.36
CA SER A 82 9.26 -18.00 1.78
C SER A 82 9.48 -16.86 2.78
N GLY A 83 9.42 -17.13 4.08
CA GLY A 83 9.36 -16.10 5.13
C GLY A 83 8.01 -15.36 5.20
N ILE A 84 7.02 -15.74 4.39
CA ILE A 84 5.71 -15.08 4.34
C ILE A 84 4.83 -15.63 5.46
N ARG A 85 4.28 -14.73 6.29
CA ARG A 85 3.24 -15.08 7.28
C ARG A 85 1.86 -14.82 6.72
N ILE A 86 1.03 -15.85 6.72
CA ILE A 86 -0.37 -15.75 6.31
C ILE A 86 -1.23 -15.53 7.56
N PHE A 87 -2.10 -14.52 7.51
CA PHE A 87 -3.05 -14.21 8.57
C PHE A 87 -4.45 -14.03 8.01
N PRO A 88 -5.50 -14.32 8.80
CA PRO A 88 -6.87 -14.03 8.41
C PRO A 88 -7.06 -12.53 8.12
N ALA A 89 -7.89 -12.22 7.12
CA ALA A 89 -8.15 -10.84 6.69
C ALA A 89 -8.58 -9.91 7.84
N LYS A 90 -9.33 -10.45 8.83
CA LYS A 90 -9.75 -9.69 10.02
C LYS A 90 -8.56 -9.24 10.88
N VAL A 91 -7.55 -10.08 11.03
CA VAL A 91 -6.33 -9.76 11.79
C VAL A 91 -5.51 -8.72 11.03
N LEU A 92 -5.33 -8.91 9.72
CA LEU A 92 -4.62 -7.94 8.88
C LEU A 92 -5.30 -6.57 8.92
N ASN A 93 -6.64 -6.51 8.81
CA ASN A 93 -7.38 -5.26 8.89
C ASN A 93 -7.15 -4.54 10.23
N HIS A 94 -7.10 -5.28 11.34
CA HIS A 94 -6.76 -4.71 12.65
C HIS A 94 -5.32 -4.17 12.69
N LEU A 95 -4.35 -4.90 12.15
CA LEU A 95 -2.94 -4.49 12.10
C LEU A 95 -2.74 -3.24 11.22
N TYR A 96 -3.32 -3.21 10.04
CA TYR A 96 -3.19 -2.09 9.10
C TYR A 96 -3.80 -0.80 9.65
N LYS A 97 -4.89 -0.89 10.43
CA LYS A 97 -5.43 0.28 11.14
C LYS A 97 -4.38 0.91 12.04
N HIS A 98 -3.60 0.13 12.78
CA HIS A 98 -2.58 0.68 13.67
C HIS A 98 -1.34 1.21 12.92
N LEU A 99 -0.96 0.60 11.80
CA LEU A 99 0.17 1.05 10.98
C LEU A 99 -0.13 2.35 10.21
N ALA A 100 -1.35 2.52 9.72
CA ALA A 100 -1.76 3.72 9.00
C ALA A 100 -1.76 4.99 9.87
N PHE A 101 -1.88 4.85 11.20
CA PHE A 101 -1.74 5.96 12.14
C PHE A 101 -0.28 6.28 12.50
N GLY A 102 0.69 5.41 12.18
CA GLY A 102 2.10 5.59 12.56
C GLY A 102 2.99 6.26 11.51
N LEU A 103 2.44 6.62 10.35
CA LEU A 103 3.14 7.27 9.23
C LEU A 103 2.52 8.62 8.83
N ALA A 104 1.65 9.18 9.69
CA ALA A 104 1.12 10.53 9.54
C ALA A 104 1.95 11.53 10.34
#